data_AF-A0A1C5KGS3-F1
#
_entry.id   AF-A0A1C5KGS3-F1
#
_cell.length_a   1.000
_cell.length_b   1.000
_cell.length_c   1.000
_cell.angle_alpha   90.00
_cell.angle_beta   90.00
_cell.angle_gamma   90.00
#
_symmetry.space_group_name_H-M   'P 1'
#
loop_
_entity.id
_entity.type
_entity.pdbx_description
1 polymer ?
#
loop_
_entity_poly.entity_id
_entity_poly.type
_entity_poly.pdbx_seq_one_letter_code
_entity_poly.pdbx_strand_id
1 'polypeptide(L)'
;MKKRKKLYFAVLMALFTMALGMNAMAATKVVTMKPNKLYTVNRTSYDDLTYHKFKVSKPGYITVYGYSYSMYSNNKYSLRVQLYNSRKKPLEQYATSMSEYSKPAYKTFYAVKQGTYYLGVKDKNYKLKYSFTPVKDRSGASQAKAVNVNRNKKGIGLLVAGEKGTKTDWFKIRLTRKQKVTFTFTARANDHLRLQIVPADPKLFIWGSSIYAKSTTEKVSTKDAFPAGTYYIKISRMLTGDKDTSGYYSFSWR
;
A
#
# COMPACT_ATOMS: atom_id res chain seq x y z
N MET A 1 -53.48 -33.99 -13.35
CA MET A 1 -52.01 -33.75 -13.48
C MET A 1 -51.53 -32.31 -13.26
N LYS A 2 -52.31 -31.25 -13.51
CA LYS A 2 -51.85 -29.84 -13.38
C LYS A 2 -51.64 -29.32 -11.94
N LYS A 3 -52.37 -29.83 -10.94
CA LYS A 3 -52.25 -29.36 -9.53
C LYS A 3 -50.97 -29.84 -8.81
N ARG A 4 -50.52 -31.09 -9.07
CA ARG A 4 -49.29 -31.63 -8.45
C ARG A 4 -48.03 -30.89 -8.90
N LYS A 5 -47.92 -30.48 -10.18
CA LYS A 5 -46.75 -29.71 -10.68
C LYS A 5 -46.59 -28.33 -10.02
N LYS A 6 -47.69 -27.65 -9.64
CA LYS A 6 -47.63 -26.35 -8.94
C LYS A 6 -47.13 -26.49 -7.50
N LEU A 7 -47.47 -27.60 -6.83
CA LEU A 7 -47.03 -27.87 -5.46
C LEU A 7 -45.52 -28.15 -5.40
N TYR A 8 -44.98 -28.96 -6.33
CA TYR A 8 -43.54 -29.20 -6.42
C TYR A 8 -42.74 -27.93 -6.76
N PHE A 9 -43.28 -27.04 -7.59
CA PHE A 9 -42.60 -25.77 -7.93
C PHE A 9 -42.58 -24.77 -6.75
N ALA A 10 -43.65 -24.74 -5.95
CA ALA A 10 -43.72 -23.91 -4.75
C ALA A 10 -42.78 -24.42 -3.63
N VAL A 11 -42.67 -25.74 -3.46
CA VAL A 11 -41.73 -26.36 -2.50
C VAL A 11 -40.27 -26.18 -2.95
N LEU A 12 -39.98 -26.22 -4.26
CA LEU A 12 -38.63 -25.94 -4.78
C LEU A 12 -38.22 -24.47 -4.58
N MET A 13 -39.14 -23.51 -4.74
CA MET A 13 -38.86 -22.10 -4.45
C MET A 13 -38.65 -21.86 -2.95
N ALA A 14 -39.42 -22.50 -2.07
CA ALA A 14 -39.26 -22.38 -0.63
C ALA A 14 -37.89 -22.93 -0.15
N LEU A 15 -37.41 -24.03 -0.75
CA LEU A 15 -36.08 -24.58 -0.48
C LEU A 15 -34.95 -23.72 -1.06
N PHE A 16 -35.15 -23.05 -2.19
CA PHE A 16 -34.18 -22.12 -2.76
C PHE A 16 -34.05 -20.82 -1.93
N THR A 17 -35.14 -20.37 -1.29
CA THR A 17 -35.10 -19.24 -0.36
C THR A 17 -34.44 -19.56 0.98
N MET A 18 -34.40 -20.83 1.39
CA MET A 18 -33.72 -21.27 2.62
C MET A 18 -32.23 -21.60 2.40
N ALA A 19 -31.82 -21.90 1.16
CA ALA A 19 -30.41 -22.13 0.80
C ALA A 19 -29.60 -20.83 0.60
N LEU A 20 -30.27 -19.69 0.44
CA LEU A 20 -29.66 -18.38 0.63
C LEU A 20 -29.68 -18.07 2.12
N GLY A 21 -28.86 -18.81 2.87
CA GLY A 21 -28.68 -18.61 4.29
C GLY A 21 -28.60 -17.12 4.61
N MET A 22 -29.55 -16.67 5.41
CA MET A 22 -29.54 -15.37 6.05
C MET A 22 -28.31 -15.33 6.96
N ASN A 23 -27.14 -15.12 6.38
CA ASN A 23 -26.09 -14.43 7.08
C ASN A 23 -26.68 -13.05 7.32
N ALA A 24 -27.14 -12.78 8.55
CA ALA A 24 -27.44 -11.43 8.99
C ALA A 24 -26.21 -10.60 8.64
N MET A 25 -26.28 -9.86 7.52
CA MET A 25 -25.17 -9.07 7.04
C MET A 25 -24.95 -8.02 8.10
N ALA A 26 -23.88 -8.18 8.89
CA ALA A 26 -23.42 -7.22 9.88
C ALA A 26 -23.57 -5.81 9.29
N ALA A 27 -24.32 -4.95 9.99
CA ALA A 27 -24.81 -3.68 9.46
C ALA A 27 -23.63 -2.84 8.93
N THR A 28 -23.42 -2.86 7.61
CA THR A 28 -22.27 -2.22 6.98
C THR A 28 -22.44 -0.71 7.06
N LYS A 29 -21.62 -0.05 7.88
CA LYS A 29 -21.66 1.41 8.05
C LYS A 29 -20.71 2.08 7.08
N VAL A 30 -21.13 3.18 6.46
CA VAL A 30 -20.26 4.04 5.65
C VAL A 30 -20.10 5.40 6.32
N VAL A 31 -18.86 5.80 6.58
CA VAL A 31 -18.50 7.11 7.16
C VAL A 31 -17.73 7.89 6.12
N THR A 32 -18.14 9.12 5.80
CA THR A 32 -17.37 9.99 4.89
C THR A 32 -16.29 10.73 5.67
N MET A 33 -15.03 10.53 5.29
CA MET A 33 -13.88 11.17 5.91
C MET A 33 -13.44 12.44 5.18
N LYS A 34 -13.00 13.44 5.95
CA LYS A 34 -12.20 14.59 5.52
C LYS A 34 -10.74 14.36 5.92
N PRO A 35 -9.77 14.83 5.11
CA PRO A 35 -8.35 14.64 5.43
C PRO A 35 -8.00 15.37 6.73
N ASN A 36 -7.05 14.81 7.47
CA ASN A 36 -6.53 15.32 8.74
C ASN A 36 -7.52 15.39 9.92
N LYS A 37 -8.78 14.98 9.74
CA LYS A 37 -9.75 14.85 10.84
C LYS A 37 -9.65 13.47 11.49
N LEU A 38 -9.61 13.43 12.82
CA LEU A 38 -9.67 12.19 13.60
C LEU A 38 -11.14 11.82 13.82
N TYR A 39 -11.49 10.59 13.47
CA TYR A 39 -12.82 10.02 13.63
C TYR A 39 -12.80 9.00 14.76
N THR A 40 -13.70 9.16 15.72
CA THR A 40 -13.96 8.16 16.77
C THR A 40 -15.15 7.32 16.35
N VAL A 41 -15.01 6.01 16.39
CA VAL A 41 -16.07 5.07 16.01
C VAL A 41 -16.30 4.10 17.16
N ASN A 42 -17.57 3.93 17.51
CA ASN A 42 -18.06 2.89 18.40
C ASN A 42 -19.07 2.03 17.63
N ARG A 43 -18.90 0.72 17.68
CA ARG A 43 -19.75 -0.33 17.11
C ARG A 43 -20.19 -1.26 18.23
N THR A 44 -21.16 -2.12 17.92
CA THR A 44 -21.65 -3.13 18.86
C THR A 44 -20.79 -4.39 18.81
N SER A 45 -20.36 -4.81 17.61
CA SER A 45 -19.53 -6.00 17.38
C SER A 45 -18.14 -5.68 16.84
N TYR A 46 -17.16 -6.55 17.13
CA TYR A 46 -15.82 -6.52 16.53
C TYR A 46 -15.83 -6.96 15.06
N ASP A 47 -16.83 -7.73 14.64
CA ASP A 47 -16.93 -8.25 13.27
C ASP A 47 -17.61 -7.28 12.29
N ASP A 48 -18.21 -6.21 12.82
CA ASP A 48 -18.89 -5.19 12.04
C ASP A 48 -17.91 -4.42 11.15
N LEU A 49 -18.03 -4.61 9.84
CA LEU A 49 -17.25 -3.84 8.88
C LEU A 49 -17.79 -2.41 8.76
N THR A 50 -16.94 -1.44 9.10
CA THR A 50 -17.16 -0.03 8.81
C THR A 50 -16.27 0.40 7.66
N TYR A 51 -16.87 0.97 6.61
CA TYR A 51 -16.17 1.59 5.50
C TYR A 51 -16.03 3.09 5.73
N HIS A 52 -14.79 3.58 5.64
CA HIS A 52 -14.47 4.99 5.73
C HIS A 52 -14.15 5.54 4.36
N LYS A 53 -15.14 6.20 3.73
CA LYS A 53 -15.05 6.74 2.38
C LYS A 53 -14.21 8.00 2.35
N PHE A 54 -13.27 8.09 1.42
CA PHE A 54 -12.52 9.31 1.13
C PHE A 54 -12.27 9.47 -0.38
N LYS A 55 -11.94 10.69 -0.79
CA LYS A 55 -11.57 11.03 -2.17
C LYS A 55 -10.18 11.64 -2.21
N VAL A 56 -9.42 11.31 -3.24
CA VAL A 56 -8.13 11.94 -3.56
C VAL A 56 -8.21 12.53 -4.97
N SER A 57 -7.75 13.78 -5.12
CA SER A 57 -7.90 14.56 -6.36
C SER A 57 -6.77 14.36 -7.36
N LYS A 58 -5.64 13.78 -6.93
CA LYS A 58 -4.45 13.53 -7.74
C LYS A 58 -3.82 12.20 -7.32
N PRO A 59 -2.89 11.62 -8.12
CA PRO A 59 -2.03 10.55 -7.63
C PRO A 59 -1.20 11.00 -6.43
N GLY A 60 -0.95 10.07 -5.52
CA GLY A 60 -0.20 10.35 -4.30
C GLY A 60 -0.21 9.17 -3.36
N TYR A 61 0.09 9.42 -2.10
CA TYR A 61 -0.06 8.44 -1.04
C TYR A 61 -0.88 9.00 0.10
N ILE A 62 -1.61 8.12 0.78
CA ILE A 62 -2.27 8.43 2.04
C ILE A 62 -1.41 7.94 3.21
N THR A 63 -1.41 8.70 4.29
CA THR A 63 -0.98 8.22 5.61
C THR A 63 -2.21 7.91 6.41
N VAL A 64 -2.37 6.67 6.85
CA VAL A 64 -3.42 6.26 7.76
C VAL A 64 -2.83 6.22 9.16
N TYR A 65 -3.54 6.81 10.11
CA TYR A 65 -3.25 6.73 11.53
C TYR A 65 -4.48 6.19 12.24
N GLY A 66 -4.32 5.16 13.06
CA GLY A 66 -5.43 4.65 13.84
C GLY A 66 -5.02 3.61 14.88
N TYR A 67 -5.88 3.47 15.88
CA TYR A 67 -5.71 2.54 16.98
C TYR A 67 -7.08 2.20 17.57
N SER A 68 -7.20 1.00 18.12
CA SER A 68 -8.36 0.58 18.89
C SER A 68 -8.19 0.99 20.35
N TYR A 69 -9.29 1.14 21.10
CA TYR A 69 -9.22 1.54 22.51
C TYR A 69 -10.34 0.88 23.33
N SER A 70 -10.17 0.81 24.65
CA SER A 70 -11.22 0.41 25.58
C SER A 70 -11.95 1.65 26.11
N MET A 71 -13.26 1.58 26.35
CA MET A 71 -13.97 2.67 27.04
C MET A 71 -13.60 2.75 28.52
N TYR A 72 -12.91 1.73 29.05
CA TYR A 72 -12.52 1.61 30.46
C TYR A 72 -11.02 1.86 30.68
N SER A 73 -10.25 2.16 29.63
CA SER A 73 -8.81 2.44 29.76
C SER A 73 -8.32 3.42 28.70
N ASN A 74 -7.20 4.09 28.98
CA ASN A 74 -6.56 5.01 28.04
C ASN A 74 -5.59 4.30 27.08
N ASN A 75 -5.56 2.96 27.10
CA ASN A 75 -4.63 2.18 26.31
C ASN A 75 -4.99 2.22 24.82
N LYS A 76 -3.95 2.24 23.99
CA LYS A 76 -4.06 2.11 22.53
C LYS A 76 -3.73 0.67 22.17
N TYR A 77 -4.58 0.06 21.38
CA TYR A 77 -4.42 -1.30 20.89
C TYR A 77 -4.23 -1.30 19.38
N SER A 78 -3.74 -2.43 18.85
CA SER A 78 -3.55 -2.59 17.42
C SER A 78 -4.86 -2.47 16.66
N LEU A 79 -4.85 -1.76 15.53
CA LEU A 79 -5.98 -1.65 14.62
C LEU A 79 -5.61 -2.25 13.27
N ARG A 80 -6.45 -3.13 12.73
CA ARG A 80 -6.31 -3.64 11.37
C ARG A 80 -7.12 -2.79 10.40
N VAL A 81 -6.48 -2.36 9.31
CA VAL A 81 -7.11 -1.56 8.26
C VAL A 81 -6.79 -2.14 6.90
N GLN A 82 -7.76 -2.14 5.99
CA GLN A 82 -7.56 -2.60 4.62
C GLN A 82 -8.07 -1.55 3.64
N LEU A 83 -7.34 -1.34 2.54
CA LEU A 83 -7.74 -0.38 1.51
C LEU A 83 -8.67 -1.05 0.49
N TYR A 84 -9.75 -0.34 0.15
CA TYR A 84 -10.74 -0.76 -0.83
C TYR A 84 -10.91 0.29 -1.93
N ASN A 85 -11.22 -0.16 -3.14
CA ASN A 85 -11.56 0.72 -4.26
C ASN A 85 -13.00 1.26 -4.17
N SER A 86 -13.40 2.07 -5.16
CA SER A 86 -14.74 2.67 -5.23
C SER A 86 -15.90 1.66 -5.23
N ARG A 87 -15.65 0.42 -5.65
CA ARG A 87 -16.61 -0.70 -5.67
C ARG A 87 -16.56 -1.54 -4.39
N LYS A 88 -15.87 -1.08 -3.34
CA LYS A 88 -15.65 -1.81 -2.09
C LYS A 88 -15.00 -3.19 -2.31
N LYS A 89 -14.18 -3.33 -3.36
CA LYS A 89 -13.29 -4.49 -3.51
C LYS A 89 -11.95 -4.18 -2.85
N PRO A 90 -11.40 -5.10 -2.03
CA PRO A 90 -10.12 -4.89 -1.40
C PRO A 90 -9.02 -4.79 -2.47
N LEU A 91 -8.07 -3.87 -2.28
CA LEU A 91 -6.93 -3.67 -3.17
C LEU A 91 -5.70 -4.50 -2.76
N GLU A 92 -5.80 -5.17 -1.62
CA GLU A 92 -4.78 -5.98 -0.96
C GLU A 92 -5.49 -7.23 -0.42
N GLN A 93 -4.84 -8.38 -0.37
CA GLN A 93 -5.41 -9.62 0.13
C GLN A 93 -5.63 -9.56 1.65
N TYR A 94 -4.70 -8.95 2.38
CA TYR A 94 -4.72 -8.89 3.84
C TYR A 94 -4.81 -7.45 4.35
N ALA A 95 -5.44 -7.28 5.51
CA ALA A 95 -5.46 -6.01 6.23
C ALA A 95 -4.08 -5.73 6.86
N THR A 96 -3.65 -4.48 6.84
CA THR A 96 -2.44 -4.03 7.52
C THR A 96 -2.72 -3.78 9.00
N SER A 97 -1.90 -4.36 9.88
CA SER A 97 -1.94 -4.10 11.32
C SER A 97 -1.14 -2.84 11.69
N MET A 98 -1.78 -1.91 12.40
CA MET A 98 -1.17 -0.71 12.96
C MET A 98 -1.10 -0.85 14.48
N SER A 99 0.10 -0.83 15.07
CA SER A 99 0.33 -0.99 16.51
C SER A 99 1.46 -0.08 17.00
N GLU A 100 1.78 -0.09 18.29
CA GLU A 100 2.95 0.61 18.83
C GLU A 100 4.28 0.16 18.21
N TYR A 101 4.36 -1.11 17.78
CA TYR A 101 5.54 -1.68 17.13
C TYR A 101 5.62 -1.37 15.63
N SER A 102 4.56 -0.83 15.03
CA SER A 102 4.63 -0.31 13.67
C SER A 102 5.66 0.81 13.61
N LYS A 103 6.40 0.91 12.50
CA LYS A 103 7.30 2.03 12.25
C LYS A 103 6.76 2.85 11.07
N PRO A 104 6.22 4.05 11.29
CA PRO A 104 5.93 4.72 12.57
C PRO A 104 4.71 4.12 13.31
N ALA A 105 4.68 4.29 14.64
CA ALA A 105 3.66 3.70 15.50
C ALA A 105 2.25 4.09 15.08
N TYR A 106 1.35 3.11 15.07
CA TYR A 106 -0.07 3.25 14.74
C TYR A 106 -0.34 3.84 13.35
N LYS A 107 0.57 3.63 12.39
CA LYS A 107 0.46 4.17 11.04
C LYS A 107 0.71 3.12 9.96
N THR A 108 0.07 3.34 8.82
CA THR A 108 0.38 2.67 7.56
C THR A 108 0.23 3.66 6.40
N PHE A 109 0.70 3.28 5.21
CA PHE A 109 0.70 4.13 4.02
C PHE A 109 0.22 3.34 2.81
N TYR A 110 -0.52 4.00 1.92
CA TYR A 110 -0.94 3.41 0.65
C TYR A 110 -0.76 4.41 -0.48
N ALA A 111 -0.19 3.97 -1.60
CA ALA A 111 -0.16 4.78 -2.82
C ALA A 111 -1.44 4.56 -3.63
N VAL A 112 -2.05 5.65 -4.06
CA VAL A 112 -3.35 5.66 -4.74
C VAL A 112 -3.33 6.61 -5.94
N LYS A 113 -4.10 6.25 -6.98
CA LYS A 113 -4.44 7.18 -8.08
C LYS A 113 -5.58 8.10 -7.66
N GLN A 114 -5.84 9.15 -8.43
CA GLN A 114 -7.06 9.95 -8.28
C GLN A 114 -8.30 9.03 -8.25
N GLY A 115 -9.20 9.26 -7.29
CA GLY A 115 -10.38 8.40 -7.16
C GLY A 115 -11.06 8.46 -5.79
N THR A 116 -12.08 7.60 -5.65
CA THR A 116 -12.79 7.35 -4.39
C THR A 116 -12.37 6.00 -3.84
N TYR A 117 -12.09 5.95 -2.55
CA TYR A 117 -11.61 4.76 -1.84
C TYR A 117 -12.31 4.62 -0.49
N TYR A 118 -12.13 3.46 0.13
CA TYR A 118 -12.58 3.21 1.49
C TYR A 118 -11.47 2.58 2.32
N LEU A 119 -11.31 3.00 3.57
CA LEU A 119 -10.60 2.21 4.58
C LEU A 119 -11.63 1.32 5.28
N GLY A 120 -11.48 0.00 5.16
CA GLY A 120 -12.32 -0.96 5.86
C GLY A 120 -11.70 -1.33 7.21
N VAL A 121 -12.51 -1.29 8.26
CA VAL A 121 -12.13 -1.63 9.64
C VAL A 121 -13.20 -2.54 10.24
N LYS A 122 -12.78 -3.66 10.82
CA LYS A 122 -13.59 -4.55 11.65
C LYS A 122 -13.09 -4.44 13.09
N ASP A 123 -13.74 -3.58 13.87
CA ASP A 123 -13.43 -3.37 15.28
C ASP A 123 -14.59 -2.65 15.98
N LYS A 124 -14.68 -2.81 17.30
CA LYS A 124 -15.70 -2.21 18.16
C LYS A 124 -15.44 -0.72 18.39
N ASN A 125 -14.29 -0.37 18.95
CA ASN A 125 -13.99 0.99 19.40
C ASN A 125 -12.62 1.41 18.88
N TYR A 126 -12.59 2.43 18.02
CA TYR A 126 -11.32 2.86 17.43
C TYR A 126 -11.33 4.33 17.02
N LYS A 127 -10.13 4.87 16.85
CA LYS A 127 -9.91 6.16 16.24
C LYS A 127 -9.17 5.99 14.92
N LEU A 128 -9.59 6.72 13.89
CA LEU A 128 -9.01 6.65 12.54
C LEU A 128 -8.88 8.05 11.93
N LYS A 129 -7.74 8.30 11.29
CA LYS A 129 -7.46 9.52 10.52
C LYS A 129 -6.72 9.11 9.26
N TYR A 130 -6.98 9.82 8.17
CA TYR A 130 -6.11 9.79 7.00
C TYR A 130 -5.60 11.20 6.67
N SER A 131 -4.41 11.29 6.12
CA SER A 131 -3.91 12.47 5.40
C SER A 131 -3.51 12.06 3.98
N PHE A 132 -3.40 13.02 3.07
CA PHE A 132 -3.05 12.77 1.69
C PHE A 132 -1.91 13.68 1.24
N THR A 133 -0.92 13.09 0.57
CA THR A 133 0.21 13.81 -0.03
C THR A 133 0.21 13.56 -1.53
N PRO A 134 -0.01 14.58 -2.38
CA PRO A 134 0.06 14.42 -3.83
C PRO A 134 1.50 14.15 -4.28
N VAL A 135 1.66 13.26 -5.26
CA VAL A 135 2.97 12.91 -5.83
C VAL A 135 2.85 12.82 -7.35
N LYS A 136 3.77 13.49 -8.04
CA LYS A 136 3.98 13.30 -9.47
C LYS A 136 4.99 12.18 -9.65
N ASP A 137 4.51 11.02 -10.08
CA ASP A 137 5.38 9.90 -10.45
C ASP A 137 6.23 10.28 -11.68
N ARG A 138 7.52 9.96 -11.62
CA ARG A 138 8.51 10.24 -12.68
C ARG A 138 9.32 9.00 -13.03
N SER A 139 8.83 7.81 -12.71
CA SER A 139 9.50 6.56 -13.02
C SER A 139 9.35 6.14 -14.48
N GLY A 140 10.33 5.37 -14.96
CA GLY A 140 10.23 4.65 -16.23
C GLY A 140 9.57 3.29 -16.03
N ALA A 141 8.71 2.88 -16.97
CA ALA A 141 8.01 1.60 -16.87
C ALA A 141 8.89 0.35 -17.16
N SER A 142 10.10 0.54 -17.68
CA SER A 142 11.05 -0.52 -18.00
C SER A 142 12.48 0.02 -17.99
N GLN A 143 13.48 -0.86 -17.95
CA GLN A 143 14.90 -0.47 -17.99
C GLN A 143 15.23 0.39 -19.22
N ALA A 144 14.69 0.06 -20.39
CA ALA A 144 14.86 0.85 -21.61
C ALA A 144 14.25 2.27 -21.50
N LYS A 145 13.18 2.41 -20.71
CA LYS A 145 12.48 3.68 -20.45
C LYS A 145 12.96 4.36 -19.15
N ALA A 146 14.11 3.94 -18.61
CA ALA A 146 14.61 4.43 -17.34
C ALA A 146 14.86 5.95 -17.36
N VAL A 147 14.33 6.64 -16.36
CA VAL A 147 14.44 8.09 -16.22
C VAL A 147 15.79 8.48 -15.61
N ASN A 148 16.47 9.45 -16.21
CA ASN A 148 17.76 9.93 -15.69
C ASN A 148 17.58 10.69 -14.37
N VAL A 149 18.36 10.33 -13.35
CA VAL A 149 18.41 11.03 -12.06
C VAL A 149 19.81 11.57 -11.85
N ASN A 150 19.95 12.90 -11.91
CA ASN A 150 21.22 13.57 -11.68
C ASN A 150 21.66 13.43 -10.22
N ARG A 151 22.98 13.52 -9.98
CA ARG A 151 23.58 13.48 -8.64
C ARG A 151 22.90 14.49 -7.70
N ASN A 152 22.64 14.07 -6.46
CA ASN A 152 21.91 14.83 -5.43
C ASN A 152 20.46 15.21 -5.78
N LYS A 153 19.92 14.81 -6.94
CA LYS A 153 18.50 14.97 -7.28
C LYS A 153 17.72 13.73 -6.88
N LYS A 154 16.40 13.90 -6.74
CA LYS A 154 15.50 12.83 -6.31
C LYS A 154 14.87 12.12 -7.50
N GLY A 155 15.00 10.79 -7.54
CA GLY A 155 14.03 9.93 -8.21
C GLY A 155 12.82 9.75 -7.30
N ILE A 156 11.61 9.87 -7.85
CA ILE A 156 10.35 9.83 -7.09
C ILE A 156 9.35 8.97 -7.86
N GLY A 157 8.59 8.12 -7.17
CA GLY A 157 7.51 7.37 -7.78
C GLY A 157 6.53 6.73 -6.79
N LEU A 158 5.56 6.01 -7.36
CA LEU A 158 4.46 5.36 -6.65
C LEU A 158 4.29 3.92 -7.14
N LEU A 159 4.36 2.95 -6.21
CA LEU A 159 3.86 1.61 -6.45
C LEU A 159 2.42 1.55 -5.93
N VAL A 160 1.45 1.78 -6.83
CA VAL A 160 0.04 1.99 -6.47
C VAL A 160 -0.63 0.69 -6.02
N ALA A 161 -1.52 0.79 -5.03
CA ALA A 161 -2.32 -0.32 -4.54
C ALA A 161 -3.20 -0.94 -5.65
N GLY A 162 -3.28 -2.27 -5.69
CA GLY A 162 -4.00 -3.02 -6.70
C GLY A 162 -3.33 -3.12 -8.08
N GLU A 163 -2.13 -2.58 -8.26
CA GLU A 163 -1.33 -2.87 -9.46
C GLU A 163 -0.70 -4.27 -9.40
N LYS A 164 -0.27 -4.80 -10.55
CA LYS A 164 0.42 -6.09 -10.61
C LYS A 164 1.65 -6.08 -9.68
N GLY A 165 1.81 -7.14 -8.88
CA GLY A 165 2.93 -7.25 -7.95
C GLY A 165 4.31 -7.32 -8.61
N THR A 166 4.34 -7.71 -9.89
CA THR A 166 5.54 -7.72 -10.74
C THR A 166 5.86 -6.36 -11.36
N LYS A 167 5.06 -5.32 -11.12
CA LYS A 167 5.37 -3.96 -11.60
C LYS A 167 6.70 -3.50 -11.02
N THR A 168 7.50 -2.87 -11.88
CA THR A 168 8.79 -2.30 -11.53
C THR A 168 8.94 -0.94 -12.16
N ASP A 169 9.63 -0.07 -11.45
CA ASP A 169 9.86 1.32 -11.81
C ASP A 169 11.36 1.54 -11.99
N TRP A 170 11.75 2.24 -13.06
CA TRP A 170 13.13 2.28 -13.51
C TRP A 170 13.68 3.70 -13.64
N PHE A 171 14.89 3.87 -13.13
CA PHE A 171 15.70 5.07 -13.27
C PHE A 171 17.10 4.69 -13.72
N LYS A 172 17.87 5.69 -14.16
CA LYS A 172 19.29 5.53 -14.50
C LYS A 172 20.10 6.66 -13.89
N ILE A 173 21.32 6.33 -13.49
CA ILE A 173 22.33 7.26 -13.00
C ILE A 173 23.61 7.05 -13.81
N ARG A 174 24.44 8.10 -13.93
CA ARG A 174 25.72 8.04 -14.64
C ARG A 174 26.84 8.45 -13.70
N LEU A 175 27.79 7.54 -13.47
CA LEU A 175 29.03 7.82 -12.76
C LEU A 175 30.07 8.32 -13.77
N THR A 176 30.63 9.50 -13.53
CA THR A 176 31.65 10.10 -14.40
C THR A 176 33.07 9.61 -14.11
N ARG A 177 33.28 9.00 -12.95
CA ARG A 177 34.56 8.46 -12.49
C ARG A 177 34.33 7.29 -11.54
N LYS A 178 35.39 6.51 -11.29
CA LYS A 178 35.39 5.46 -10.27
C LYS A 178 35.13 6.07 -8.89
N GLN A 179 34.07 5.64 -8.20
CA GLN A 179 33.70 6.18 -6.89
C GLN A 179 32.78 5.25 -6.11
N LYS A 180 32.77 5.37 -4.78
CA LYS A 180 31.69 4.81 -3.95
C LYS A 180 30.44 5.66 -4.15
N VAL A 181 29.27 5.03 -4.08
CA VAL A 181 27.98 5.71 -4.23
C VAL A 181 27.22 5.61 -2.91
N THR A 182 26.74 6.72 -2.38
CA THR A 182 25.80 6.72 -1.26
C THR A 182 24.39 6.94 -1.78
N PHE A 183 23.48 6.01 -1.49
CA PHE A 183 22.06 6.18 -1.71
C PHE A 183 21.36 6.62 -0.42
N THR A 184 20.42 7.54 -0.56
CA THR A 184 19.40 7.80 0.46
C THR A 184 18.08 7.33 -0.12
N PHE A 185 17.44 6.32 0.48
CA PHE A 185 16.19 5.72 0.00
C PHE A 185 15.09 5.86 1.06
N THR A 186 14.06 6.64 0.75
CA THR A 186 12.88 6.83 1.60
C THR A 186 11.71 6.04 1.04
N ALA A 187 11.06 5.26 1.88
CA ALA A 187 9.78 4.61 1.57
C ALA A 187 8.70 5.10 2.55
N ARG A 188 7.47 5.26 2.05
CA ARG A 188 6.24 5.42 2.83
C ARG A 188 5.23 4.42 2.27
N ALA A 189 5.28 3.22 2.81
CA ALA A 189 4.61 2.04 2.27
C ALA A 189 4.11 1.14 3.41
N ASN A 190 3.04 0.40 3.18
CA ASN A 190 2.52 -0.57 4.14
C ASN A 190 3.46 -1.77 4.37
N ASP A 191 4.36 -2.05 3.42
CA ASP A 191 5.49 -2.97 3.60
C ASP A 191 6.78 -2.52 2.88
N HIS A 192 7.79 -3.39 2.85
CA HIS A 192 9.11 -3.10 2.31
C HIS A 192 9.08 -2.89 0.80
N LEU A 193 9.62 -1.74 0.38
CA LEU A 193 10.02 -1.50 -0.99
C LEU A 193 11.51 -1.81 -1.15
N ARG A 194 11.89 -2.26 -2.35
CA ARG A 194 13.26 -2.58 -2.72
C ARG A 194 13.76 -1.60 -3.77
N LEU A 195 14.91 -0.99 -3.49
CA LEU A 195 15.76 -0.34 -4.48
C LEU A 195 16.88 -1.30 -4.84
N GLN A 196 17.03 -1.66 -6.11
CA GLN A 196 18.14 -2.47 -6.61
C GLN A 196 18.98 -1.71 -7.62
N ILE A 197 20.30 -1.77 -7.49
CA ILE A 197 21.27 -1.25 -8.45
C ILE A 197 21.60 -2.35 -9.46
N VAL A 198 21.50 -2.03 -10.75
CA VAL A 198 21.78 -2.95 -11.86
C VAL A 198 22.78 -2.27 -12.79
N PRO A 199 24.02 -2.79 -12.95
CA PRO A 199 24.98 -2.20 -13.87
C PRO A 199 24.52 -2.37 -15.32
N ALA A 200 24.84 -1.40 -16.17
CA ALA A 200 24.58 -1.53 -17.61
C ALA A 200 25.56 -2.51 -18.27
N ASP A 201 26.79 -2.62 -17.75
CA ASP A 201 27.76 -3.63 -18.16
C ASP A 201 27.38 -4.99 -17.57
N PRO A 202 27.03 -5.99 -18.40
CA PRO A 202 26.63 -7.31 -17.93
C PRO A 202 27.78 -8.10 -17.27
N LYS A 203 29.04 -7.69 -17.46
CA LYS A 203 30.21 -8.33 -16.85
C LYS A 203 30.43 -7.87 -15.41
N LEU A 204 29.81 -6.77 -15.00
CA LEU A 204 29.95 -6.24 -13.65
C LEU A 204 28.93 -6.89 -12.71
N PHE A 205 29.42 -7.55 -11.66
CA PHE A 205 28.58 -8.07 -10.59
C PHE A 205 28.65 -7.19 -9.34
N ILE A 206 27.50 -6.90 -8.74
CA ILE A 206 27.40 -6.06 -7.53
C ILE A 206 26.83 -6.90 -6.38
N TRP A 207 27.69 -7.23 -5.42
CA TRP A 207 27.28 -7.84 -4.15
C TRP A 207 26.43 -6.87 -3.32
N GLY A 208 25.34 -7.37 -2.72
CA GLY A 208 24.47 -6.55 -1.87
C GLY A 208 23.81 -5.37 -2.62
N SER A 209 23.42 -5.58 -3.87
CA SER A 209 22.88 -4.52 -4.75
C SER A 209 21.52 -3.95 -4.35
N SER A 210 20.93 -4.39 -3.24
CA SER A 210 19.57 -4.03 -2.83
C SER A 210 19.52 -3.31 -1.48
N ILE A 211 18.67 -2.29 -1.40
CA ILE A 211 18.30 -1.56 -0.19
C ILE A 211 16.79 -1.78 0.02
N TYR A 212 16.39 -2.11 1.24
CA TYR A 212 14.99 -2.32 1.60
C TYR A 212 14.56 -1.24 2.58
N ALA A 213 13.41 -0.61 2.33
CA ALA A 213 12.86 0.39 3.24
C ALA A 213 11.36 0.17 3.41
N LYS A 214 10.92 0.13 4.68
CA LYS A 214 9.51 0.14 5.08
C LYS A 214 9.28 1.36 5.94
N SER A 215 8.57 2.35 5.39
CA SER A 215 8.13 3.54 6.15
C SER A 215 9.26 4.31 6.86
N THR A 216 10.48 4.22 6.31
CA THR A 216 11.72 4.76 6.86
C THR A 216 12.56 5.41 5.76
N THR A 217 13.67 6.02 6.15
CA THR A 217 14.73 6.44 5.23
C THR A 217 16.00 5.68 5.55
N GLU A 218 16.46 4.89 4.59
CA GLU A 218 17.75 4.21 4.64
C GLU A 218 18.83 5.05 3.96
N LYS A 219 20.04 5.04 4.52
CA LYS A 219 21.20 5.68 3.91
C LYS A 219 22.33 4.67 3.84
N VAL A 220 22.66 4.24 2.62
CA VAL A 220 23.59 3.14 2.39
C VAL A 220 24.66 3.56 1.40
N SER A 221 25.92 3.35 1.76
CA SER A 221 27.05 3.51 0.86
C SER A 221 27.46 2.17 0.28
N THR A 222 27.81 2.14 -1.00
CA THR A 222 28.41 0.94 -1.59
C THR A 222 29.73 0.61 -0.88
N LYS A 223 29.97 -0.67 -0.64
CA LYS A 223 31.23 -1.14 -0.04
C LYS A 223 32.40 -0.76 -0.92
N ASP A 224 32.29 -1.07 -2.20
CA ASP A 224 33.31 -0.88 -3.22
C ASP A 224 33.04 0.36 -4.07
N ALA A 225 34.12 0.87 -4.69
CA ALA A 225 34.03 1.92 -5.67
C ALA A 225 33.67 1.35 -7.05
N PHE A 226 32.57 1.82 -7.61
CA PHE A 226 32.08 1.40 -8.91
C PHE A 226 32.80 2.16 -10.02
N PRO A 227 33.16 1.53 -11.15
CA PRO A 227 33.76 2.21 -12.30
C PRO A 227 32.82 3.26 -12.89
N ALA A 228 33.38 4.19 -13.67
CA ALA A 228 32.58 5.12 -14.47
C ALA A 228 31.65 4.34 -15.41
N GLY A 229 30.42 4.82 -15.59
CA GLY A 229 29.44 4.11 -16.39
C GLY A 229 28.00 4.40 -16.02
N THR A 230 27.09 3.72 -16.70
CA THR A 230 25.64 3.80 -16.46
C THR A 230 25.21 2.70 -15.52
N TYR A 231 24.38 3.06 -14.53
CA TYR A 231 23.75 2.13 -13.61
C TYR A 231 22.25 2.39 -13.60
N TYR A 232 21.47 1.33 -13.71
CA TYR A 232 20.03 1.37 -13.59
C TYR A 232 19.62 1.15 -12.14
N ILE A 233 18.58 1.85 -11.73
CA ILE A 233 17.95 1.72 -10.42
C ILE A 233 16.56 1.16 -10.64
N LYS A 234 16.36 -0.07 -10.18
CA LYS A 234 15.09 -0.78 -10.23
C LYS A 234 14.39 -0.66 -8.88
N ILE A 235 13.21 -0.04 -8.87
CA ILE A 235 12.33 0.01 -7.70
C ILE A 235 11.24 -1.03 -7.86
N SER A 236 11.02 -1.81 -6.81
CA SER A 236 10.06 -2.91 -6.80
C SER A 236 9.53 -3.17 -5.39
N ARG A 237 8.50 -4.01 -5.27
CA ARG A 237 8.11 -4.60 -3.99
C ARG A 237 9.17 -5.61 -3.56
N MET A 238 9.31 -5.85 -2.26
CA MET A 238 10.34 -6.76 -1.74
C MET A 238 10.26 -8.16 -2.36
N LEU A 239 9.07 -8.75 -2.35
CA LEU A 239 8.81 -10.06 -2.94
C LEU A 239 8.20 -9.89 -4.34
N THR A 240 8.74 -10.64 -5.31
CA THR A 240 8.20 -10.63 -6.67
C THR A 240 6.78 -11.20 -6.65
N GLY A 241 5.82 -10.48 -7.24
CA GLY A 241 4.42 -10.93 -7.30
C GLY A 241 3.57 -10.51 -6.09
N ASP A 242 4.17 -9.91 -5.06
CA ASP A 242 3.45 -9.31 -3.95
C ASP A 242 2.51 -8.21 -4.48
N LYS A 243 1.19 -8.40 -4.33
CA LYS A 243 0.18 -7.40 -4.74
C LYS A 243 -0.30 -6.54 -3.58
N ASP A 244 0.09 -6.89 -2.36
CA ASP A 244 -0.41 -6.30 -1.12
C ASP A 244 0.42 -5.09 -0.71
N THR A 245 1.69 -5.02 -1.13
CA THR A 245 2.50 -3.84 -0.86
C THR A 245 2.15 -2.68 -1.80
N SER A 246 2.02 -1.48 -1.25
CA SER A 246 1.90 -0.25 -2.02
C SER A 246 2.54 0.91 -1.25
N GLY A 247 2.96 1.94 -1.97
CA GLY A 247 3.48 3.11 -1.31
C GLY A 247 4.25 4.06 -2.21
N TYR A 248 4.62 5.16 -1.57
CA TYR A 248 5.52 6.16 -2.13
C TYR A 248 6.97 5.77 -1.87
N TYR A 249 7.83 6.17 -2.80
CA TYR A 249 9.25 6.18 -2.55
C TYR A 249 9.93 7.42 -3.14
N SER A 250 11.10 7.73 -2.59
CA SER A 250 12.09 8.57 -3.26
C SER A 250 13.49 8.09 -2.97
N PHE A 251 14.41 8.29 -3.91
CA PHE A 251 15.82 8.09 -3.65
C PHE A 251 16.66 9.24 -4.21
N SER A 252 17.84 9.44 -3.63
CA SER A 252 18.91 10.27 -4.22
C SER A 252 20.24 9.54 -4.08
N TRP A 253 21.23 9.98 -4.86
CA TRP A 253 22.57 9.41 -4.86
C TRP A 253 23.64 10.50 -4.83
N ARG A 254 24.79 10.20 -4.23
CA ARG A 254 25.98 11.06 -4.18
C ARG A 254 27.27 10.27 -4.26
#